data_AF-A0A2P5WC57-F1
#
_entry.id   AF-A0A2P5WC57-F1
#
_cell.length_a   1.000
_cell.length_b   1.000
_cell.length_c   1.000
_cell.angle_alpha   90.00
_cell.angle_beta   90.00
_cell.angle_gamma   90.00
#
_symmetry.space_group_name_H-M   'P 1'
#
loop_
_entity.id
_entity.type
_entity.pdbx_description
1 polymer ?
#
loop_
_entity_poly.entity_id
_entity_poly.type
_entity_poly.pdbx_seq_one_letter_code
_entity_poly.pdbx_strand_id
1 'polypeptide(L)'
;MLHPTEKYYPLRPELAESTFYLYQATKDPWYIQVGESIVNSLNLYTKVKGGFASVRDVTTMQLEDHQHSFFLAETCKYLYLLFDDSFLVDRNYIFTTEGHPLPILSSWHERLPEAYIPTNWTYAKSEQQTRRASAMSRQVCPAIALRSGYGVQQVESACHIPDSRADHRCFSDEECGIDSSTCRRRSCSMAGYCGLWIQ
;
A
#
# COMPACT_ATOMS: atom_id res chain seq x y z
N MET A 1 9.35 -10.69 -11.36
CA MET A 1 8.80 -12.01 -11.73
C MET A 1 9.97 -12.91 -12.09
N LEU A 2 10.20 -13.98 -11.32
CA LEU A 2 11.18 -15.01 -11.66
C LEU A 2 10.67 -15.80 -12.88
N HIS A 3 11.49 -15.94 -13.92
CA HIS A 3 11.17 -16.77 -15.06
C HIS A 3 11.28 -18.25 -14.63
N PRO A 4 10.38 -19.16 -15.05
CA PRO A 4 10.40 -20.58 -14.62
C PRO A 4 11.69 -21.35 -14.96
N THR A 5 12.57 -20.77 -15.79
CA THR A 5 13.89 -21.33 -16.12
C THR A 5 15.00 -20.81 -15.21
N GLU A 6 14.71 -19.81 -14.36
CA GLU A 6 15.67 -19.23 -13.45
C GLU A 6 15.82 -20.16 -12.24
N LYS A 7 16.98 -20.81 -12.16
CA LYS A 7 17.29 -21.73 -11.07
C LYS A 7 17.98 -21.05 -9.89
N TYR A 8 18.32 -19.78 -10.06
CA TYR A 8 19.02 -19.00 -9.07
C TYR A 8 18.08 -18.45 -7.99
N TYR A 9 18.46 -18.62 -6.72
CA TYR A 9 17.77 -18.00 -5.58
C TYR A 9 18.75 -17.18 -4.73
N PRO A 10 18.74 -15.83 -4.87
CA PRO A 10 19.65 -14.93 -4.16
C PRO A 10 19.14 -14.48 -2.79
N LEU A 11 18.45 -15.34 -2.02
CA LEU A 11 17.92 -14.98 -0.70
C LEU A 11 16.84 -13.87 -0.71
N ARG A 12 16.06 -13.85 -1.80
CA ARG A 12 15.03 -12.86 -2.14
C ARG A 12 13.98 -12.64 -1.03
N PRO A 13 13.61 -11.37 -0.73
CA PRO A 13 12.73 -11.03 0.40
C PRO A 13 11.23 -11.11 0.12
N GLU A 14 10.80 -11.09 -1.14
CA GLU A 14 9.41 -10.75 -1.53
C GLU A 14 8.37 -11.73 -0.94
N LEU A 15 8.74 -13.00 -0.76
CA LEU A 15 7.87 -13.99 -0.12
C LEU A 15 7.72 -13.72 1.39
N ALA A 16 8.80 -13.38 2.08
CA ALA A 16 8.76 -13.05 3.50
C ALA A 16 7.99 -11.74 3.74
N GLU A 17 8.21 -10.73 2.89
CA GLU A 17 7.48 -9.47 2.89
C GLU A 17 5.97 -9.70 2.73
N SER A 18 5.57 -10.43 1.68
CA SER A 18 4.15 -10.69 1.39
C SER A 18 3.49 -11.47 2.53
N THR A 19 4.20 -12.46 3.08
CA THR A 19 3.73 -13.26 4.24
C THR A 19 3.50 -12.38 5.46
N PHE A 20 4.45 -11.47 5.75
CA PHE A 20 4.31 -10.49 6.83
C PHE A 20 3.09 -9.59 6.65
N TYR A 21 2.91 -8.98 5.48
CA TYR A 21 1.77 -8.08 5.24
C TYR A 21 0.43 -8.82 5.26
N LEU A 22 0.36 -10.03 4.71
CA LEU A 22 -0.85 -10.84 4.76
C LEU A 22 -1.19 -11.24 6.19
N TYR A 23 -0.20 -11.60 7.00
CA TYR A 23 -0.40 -11.82 8.43
C TYR A 23 -0.88 -10.54 9.12
N GLN A 24 -0.28 -9.38 8.89
CA GLN A 24 -0.72 -8.12 9.50
C GLN A 24 -2.16 -7.76 9.13
N ALA A 25 -2.58 -8.01 7.89
CA ALA A 25 -3.92 -7.71 7.41
C ALA A 25 -5.00 -8.68 7.90
N THR A 26 -4.67 -9.97 8.00
CA THR A 26 -5.67 -11.04 8.25
C THR A 26 -5.58 -11.63 9.66
N LYS A 27 -4.40 -11.56 10.28
CA LYS A 27 -4.01 -12.26 11.51
C LYS A 27 -4.24 -13.77 11.44
N ASP A 28 -4.25 -14.34 10.23
CA ASP A 28 -4.39 -15.77 10.01
C ASP A 28 -3.09 -16.51 10.43
N PRO A 29 -3.16 -17.44 11.40
CA PRO A 29 -1.99 -18.18 11.88
C PRO A 29 -1.32 -19.04 10.80
N TRP A 30 -1.97 -19.31 9.66
CA TRP A 30 -1.35 -19.96 8.52
C TRP A 30 -0.05 -19.27 8.08
N TYR A 31 -0.03 -17.94 8.05
CA TYR A 31 1.16 -17.19 7.64
C TYR A 31 2.34 -17.32 8.61
N ILE A 32 2.08 -17.61 9.89
CA ILE A 32 3.14 -17.94 10.86
C ILE A 32 3.81 -19.26 10.50
N GLN A 33 3.03 -20.28 10.10
CA GLN A 33 3.56 -21.57 9.65
C GLN A 33 4.37 -21.44 8.36
N VAL A 34 3.90 -20.58 7.43
CA VAL A 34 4.66 -20.24 6.22
C VAL A 34 5.98 -19.58 6.59
N GLY A 35 5.98 -18.61 7.52
CA GLY A 35 7.19 -17.99 8.06
C GLY A 35 8.18 -18.98 8.65
N GLU A 36 7.69 -19.92 9.47
CA GLU A 36 8.50 -21.00 10.04
C GLU A 36 9.14 -21.86 8.96
N SER A 37 8.37 -22.24 7.92
CA SER A 37 8.88 -22.99 6.77
C SER A 37 9.99 -22.25 6.02
N ILE A 38 9.85 -20.93 5.84
CA ILE A 38 10.87 -20.08 5.22
C ILE A 38 12.15 -20.08 6.08
N VAL A 39 12.04 -19.84 7.39
CA VAL A 39 13.18 -19.83 8.31
C VAL A 39 13.90 -21.18 8.33
N ASN A 40 13.15 -22.28 8.38
CA ASN A 40 13.71 -23.63 8.37
C ASN A 40 14.44 -23.91 7.05
N SER A 41 13.86 -23.52 5.91
CA SER A 41 14.47 -23.70 4.59
C SER A 41 15.76 -22.88 4.44
N LEU A 42 15.78 -21.62 4.89
CA LEU A 42 16.98 -20.78 4.91
C LEU A 42 18.08 -21.40 5.79
N ASN A 43 17.74 -21.84 7.00
CA ASN A 43 18.73 -22.46 7.89
C ASN A 43 19.27 -23.79 7.34
N LEU A 44 18.44 -24.58 6.66
CA LEU A 44 18.81 -25.88 6.13
C LEU A 44 19.69 -25.78 4.88
N TYR A 45 19.30 -24.92 3.94
CA TYR A 45 19.92 -24.91 2.61
C TYR A 45 20.94 -23.80 2.42
N THR A 46 20.77 -22.64 3.05
CA THR A 46 21.58 -21.46 2.71
C THR A 46 22.57 -21.06 3.80
N LYS A 47 22.42 -21.59 5.03
CA LYS A 47 23.32 -21.28 6.14
C LYS A 47 24.71 -21.87 5.95
N VAL A 48 25.72 -21.04 6.15
CA VAL A 48 27.15 -21.40 6.12
C VAL A 48 27.85 -20.88 7.37
N LYS A 49 29.12 -21.26 7.59
CA LYS A 49 29.89 -20.83 8.78
C LYS A 49 29.94 -19.30 8.95
N GLY A 50 29.94 -18.56 7.84
CA GLY A 50 30.05 -17.10 7.82
C GLY A 50 28.73 -16.31 7.70
N GLY A 51 27.57 -16.97 7.62
CA GLY A 51 26.29 -16.30 7.35
C GLY A 51 25.36 -17.14 6.49
N PHE A 52 24.83 -16.55 5.42
CA PHE A 52 23.94 -17.17 4.46
C PHE A 52 24.45 -16.97 3.02
N ALA A 53 24.37 -18.00 2.21
CA ALA A 53 24.86 -18.02 0.83
C ALA A 53 23.69 -18.15 -0.16
N SER A 54 23.81 -17.47 -1.31
CA SER A 54 22.83 -17.61 -2.40
C SER A 54 22.85 -19.03 -2.98
N VAL A 55 21.72 -19.50 -3.49
CA VAL A 55 21.62 -20.80 -4.16
C VAL A 55 21.77 -20.60 -5.66
N ARG A 56 22.85 -21.12 -6.23
CA ARG A 56 23.13 -21.04 -7.68
C ARG A 56 22.09 -21.80 -8.51
N ASP A 57 21.75 -23.00 -8.06
CA ASP A 57 20.80 -23.89 -8.75
C ASP A 57 19.96 -24.64 -7.70
N VAL A 58 18.68 -24.26 -7.58
CA VAL A 58 17.71 -24.86 -6.64
C VAL A 58 17.39 -26.33 -6.92
N THR A 59 17.72 -26.88 -8.09
CA THR A 59 17.55 -28.32 -8.37
C THR A 59 18.67 -29.16 -7.77
N THR A 60 19.87 -28.57 -7.62
CA THR A 60 21.05 -29.25 -7.07
C THR A 60 21.41 -28.77 -5.66
N MET A 61 20.81 -27.67 -5.21
CA MET A 61 21.15 -26.94 -3.99
C MET A 61 22.62 -26.50 -3.93
N GLN A 62 23.23 -26.27 -5.10
CA GLN A 62 24.59 -25.76 -5.17
C GLN A 62 24.64 -24.30 -4.73
N LEU A 63 25.52 -23.97 -3.80
CA LEU A 63 25.66 -22.62 -3.24
C LEU A 63 26.64 -21.76 -4.04
N GLU A 64 26.40 -20.45 -3.99
CA GLU A 64 27.29 -19.39 -4.45
C GLU A 64 27.71 -18.56 -3.23
N ASP A 65 29.02 -18.31 -3.09
CA ASP A 65 29.60 -17.56 -1.97
C ASP A 65 29.31 -16.04 -2.09
N HIS A 66 28.03 -15.71 -2.01
CA HIS A 66 27.54 -14.35 -2.12
C HIS A 66 26.29 -14.16 -1.26
N GLN A 67 26.35 -13.20 -0.34
CA GLN A 67 25.23 -12.77 0.48
C GLN A 67 24.82 -11.36 0.08
N HIS A 68 23.64 -11.21 -0.49
CA HIS A 68 23.12 -9.89 -0.85
C HIS A 68 22.75 -9.08 0.39
N SER A 69 22.97 -7.77 0.37
CA SER A 69 22.68 -6.88 1.51
C SER A 69 21.20 -6.85 1.89
N PHE A 70 20.31 -6.95 0.91
CA PHE A 70 18.86 -6.99 1.13
C PHE A 70 18.42 -8.19 1.96
N PHE A 71 19.19 -9.28 2.02
CA PHE A 71 18.85 -10.41 2.89
C PHE A 71 18.73 -9.98 4.35
N LEU A 72 19.68 -9.16 4.82
CA LEU A 72 19.67 -8.63 6.19
C LEU A 72 18.67 -7.49 6.35
N ALA A 73 18.59 -6.59 5.37
CA ALA A 73 17.72 -5.44 5.43
C ALA A 73 16.24 -5.82 5.33
N GLU A 74 15.90 -6.88 4.60
CA GLU A 74 14.52 -7.18 4.22
C GLU A 74 14.11 -8.58 4.70
N THR A 75 14.71 -9.64 4.17
CA THR A 75 14.30 -11.03 4.46
C THR A 75 14.32 -11.31 5.97
N CYS A 76 15.44 -11.02 6.64
CA CYS A 76 15.55 -11.17 8.09
C CYS A 76 14.60 -10.25 8.86
N LYS A 77 14.39 -9.02 8.39
CA LYS A 77 13.54 -8.03 9.06
C LYS A 77 12.08 -8.44 9.02
N TYR A 78 11.55 -8.82 7.86
CA TYR A 78 10.16 -9.24 7.72
C TYR A 78 9.89 -10.54 8.46
N LEU A 79 10.83 -11.50 8.44
CA LEU A 79 10.71 -12.71 9.26
C LEU A 79 10.73 -12.39 10.76
N TYR A 80 11.59 -11.46 11.22
CA TYR A 80 11.57 -11.01 12.61
C TYR A 80 10.22 -10.39 12.98
N LEU A 81 9.75 -9.42 12.18
CA LEU A 81 8.49 -8.71 12.41
C LEU A 81 7.26 -9.60 12.33
N LEU A 82 7.32 -10.70 11.59
CA LEU A 82 6.24 -11.68 11.52
C LEU A 82 6.03 -12.40 12.87
N PHE A 83 7.10 -12.64 13.63
CA PHE A 83 7.02 -13.30 14.94
C PHE A 83 6.98 -12.32 16.11
N ASP A 84 7.51 -11.10 15.94
CA ASP A 84 7.50 -10.03 16.94
C ASP A 84 7.27 -8.67 16.27
N ASP A 85 6.02 -8.20 16.28
CA ASP A 85 5.61 -6.91 15.74
C ASP A 85 5.54 -5.80 16.82
N SER A 86 6.10 -6.02 18.01
CA SER A 86 6.08 -5.04 19.11
C SER A 86 6.67 -3.68 18.73
N PHE A 87 7.63 -3.65 17.80
CA PHE A 87 8.22 -2.43 17.25
C PHE A 87 7.20 -1.53 16.51
N LEU A 88 6.13 -2.12 15.97
CA LEU A 88 5.10 -1.44 15.18
C LEU A 88 3.90 -1.00 16.02
N VAL A 89 3.83 -1.42 17.29
CA VAL A 89 2.71 -1.06 18.17
C VAL A 89 2.68 0.45 18.41
N ASP A 90 1.48 1.03 18.37
CA ASP A 90 1.20 2.46 18.57
C ASP A 90 1.88 3.43 17.58
N ARG A 91 2.46 2.92 16.48
CA ARG A 91 3.15 3.74 15.48
C ARG A 91 2.80 3.32 14.07
N ASN A 92 2.61 4.32 13.20
CA ASN A 92 2.43 4.07 11.78
C ASN A 92 3.78 4.22 11.07
N TYR A 93 4.19 3.18 10.36
CA TYR A 93 5.37 3.18 9.51
C TYR A 93 5.00 2.84 8.06
N ILE A 94 5.70 3.46 7.12
CA ILE A 94 5.70 3.06 5.71
C ILE A 94 7.06 2.43 5.43
N PHE A 95 7.07 1.19 4.97
CA PHE A 95 8.31 0.55 4.56
C PHE A 95 8.62 0.94 3.11
N THR A 96 9.86 1.32 2.85
CA THR A 96 10.35 1.45 1.47
C THR A 96 10.44 0.07 0.81
N THR A 97 10.64 0.04 -0.51
CA THR A 97 10.92 -1.21 -1.24
C THR A 97 12.19 -1.96 -0.80
N GLU A 98 13.08 -1.33 -0.03
CA GLU A 98 14.27 -1.97 0.60
C GLU A 98 14.05 -2.25 2.10
N GLY A 99 12.78 -2.31 2.52
CA GLY A 99 12.37 -2.61 3.90
C GLY A 99 12.73 -1.55 4.95
N HIS A 100 13.20 -0.35 4.61
CA HIS A 100 13.46 0.70 5.59
C HIS A 100 12.17 1.31 6.14
N PRO A 101 11.91 1.27 7.46
CA PRO A 101 10.71 1.85 8.04
C PRO A 101 10.82 3.38 8.14
N LEU A 102 9.88 4.09 7.54
CA LEU A 102 9.74 5.53 7.62
C LEU A 102 8.56 5.88 8.54
N PRO A 103 8.78 6.56 9.68
CA PRO A 103 7.70 6.93 10.58
C PRO A 103 6.80 7.98 9.93
N ILE A 104 5.48 7.81 10.04
CA ILE A 104 4.54 8.82 9.62
C ILE A 104 4.49 9.91 10.69
N LEU A 105 5.09 11.07 10.41
CA LEU A 105 5.02 12.24 11.29
C LEU A 105 3.73 13.02 10.99
N SER A 106 3.06 13.50 12.04
CA SER A 106 1.84 14.33 11.90
C SER A 106 2.06 15.58 11.05
N SER A 107 3.28 16.13 11.04
CA SER A 107 3.67 17.30 10.25
C SER A 107 3.61 17.09 8.74
N TRP A 108 3.66 15.84 8.25
CA TRP A 108 3.56 15.53 6.81
C TRP A 108 2.16 15.79 6.28
N HIS A 109 1.14 15.76 7.15
CA HIS A 109 -0.23 16.15 6.80
C HIS A 109 -0.42 17.67 6.73
N GLU A 110 0.45 18.45 7.38
CA GLU A 110 0.31 19.91 7.49
C GLU A 110 0.99 20.68 6.35
N ARG A 111 2.02 20.08 5.73
CA ARG A 111 2.71 20.62 4.57
C ARG A 111 3.12 19.47 3.65
N LEU A 112 2.61 19.48 2.41
CA LEU A 112 3.29 18.76 1.34
C LEU A 112 4.74 19.29 1.30
N PRO A 113 5.76 18.42 1.20
CA PRO A 113 7.12 18.88 0.98
C PRO A 113 7.07 19.87 -0.19
N GLU A 114 7.60 21.09 0.01
CA GLU A 114 7.78 22.00 -1.12
C GLU A 114 8.57 21.20 -2.15
N ALA A 115 7.93 20.85 -3.26
CA ALA A 115 8.59 20.16 -4.34
C ALA A 115 9.84 21.00 -4.62
N TYR A 116 11.02 20.40 -4.49
CA TYR A 116 12.26 21.04 -4.86
C TYR A 116 12.24 21.18 -6.38
N ILE A 117 11.51 22.20 -6.85
CA ILE A 117 11.57 22.71 -8.19
C ILE A 117 12.83 23.57 -8.16
N PRO A 118 13.90 23.21 -8.88
CA PRO A 118 15.03 24.10 -9.04
C PRO A 118 14.51 25.31 -9.82
N THR A 119 14.06 26.34 -9.12
CA THR A 119 13.61 27.58 -9.74
C THR A 119 14.83 28.34 -10.21
N ASN A 120 15.15 28.18 -11.49
CA ASN A 120 15.80 29.26 -12.20
C ASN A 120 14.84 30.46 -12.21
N TRP A 121 15.17 31.42 -11.35
CA TRP A 121 14.85 32.85 -11.43
C TRP A 121 13.40 33.25 -11.75
N THR A 122 12.63 33.54 -10.71
CA THR A 122 12.09 34.90 -10.45
C THR A 122 11.40 34.91 -9.09
N TYR A 123 11.81 35.86 -8.25
CA TYR A 123 11.30 36.07 -6.91
C TYR A 123 9.91 36.70 -6.99
N ALA A 124 8.85 35.89 -6.91
CA ALA A 124 7.49 36.39 -6.71
C ALA A 124 7.21 36.42 -5.20
N LYS A 125 6.99 37.63 -4.66
CA LYS A 125 6.67 37.88 -3.25
C LYS A 125 5.47 37.05 -2.80
N SER A 126 5.63 36.41 -1.64
CA SER A 126 4.55 35.81 -0.85
C SER A 126 3.51 36.87 -0.49
N GLU A 127 2.33 36.81 -1.11
CA GLU A 127 1.10 37.31 -0.51
C GLU A 127 0.54 36.23 0.44
N GLN A 128 -0.06 36.68 1.55
CA GLN A 128 -0.68 35.84 2.57
C GLN A 128 -1.77 34.94 1.96
N GLN A 129 -1.35 33.76 1.50
CA GLN A 129 -2.26 32.78 0.94
C GLN A 129 -3.01 32.10 2.09
N THR A 130 -4.30 32.40 2.18
CA THR A 130 -5.26 31.77 3.09
C THR A 130 -5.01 30.26 3.10
N ARG A 131 -4.74 29.69 4.29
CA ARG A 131 -4.40 28.27 4.50
C ARG A 131 -5.37 27.35 3.77
N ARG A 132 -4.99 26.89 2.59
CA ARG A 132 -5.73 25.84 1.86
C ARG A 132 -5.15 24.50 2.29
N ALA A 133 -5.83 23.85 3.23
CA ALA A 133 -5.55 22.46 3.56
C ALA A 133 -5.71 21.59 2.31
N SER A 134 -4.77 20.68 2.07
CA SER A 134 -4.80 19.79 0.91
C SER A 134 -5.96 18.80 1.01
N ALA A 135 -6.50 18.36 -0.13
CA ALA A 135 -7.57 17.35 -0.19
C ALA A 135 -7.16 16.01 0.46
N MET A 136 -5.86 15.70 0.43
CA MET A 136 -5.27 14.51 1.07
C MET A 136 -5.32 14.58 2.60
N SER A 137 -5.06 15.77 3.17
CA SER A 137 -5.07 15.99 4.64
C SER A 137 -6.47 15.85 5.26
N ARG A 138 -7.53 15.83 4.44
CA ARG A 138 -8.92 15.70 4.90
C ARG A 138 -9.56 14.35 4.58
N GLN A 139 -8.89 13.46 3.83
CA GLN A 139 -9.49 12.23 3.26
C GLN A 139 -10.86 12.48 2.60
N VAL A 140 -11.08 13.69 2.10
CA VAL A 140 -12.34 14.15 1.51
C VAL A 140 -11.96 14.90 0.25
N CYS A 141 -12.39 14.38 -0.90
CA CYS A 141 -12.33 15.08 -2.18
C CYS A 141 -13.00 16.46 -2.07
N PRO A 142 -12.53 17.50 -2.81
CA PRO A 142 -13.00 18.86 -2.62
C PRO A 142 -14.53 18.95 -2.71
N ALA A 143 -15.17 19.37 -1.62
CA ALA A 143 -16.62 19.55 -1.52
C ALA A 143 -16.99 21.01 -1.86
N ILE A 144 -18.07 21.19 -2.62
CA ILE A 144 -18.75 22.49 -2.73
C ILE A 144 -19.70 22.57 -1.53
N ALA A 145 -19.46 23.53 -0.63
CA ALA A 145 -20.38 23.78 0.47
C ALA A 145 -21.64 24.47 -0.05
N LEU A 146 -22.74 23.72 -0.22
CA LEU A 146 -24.07 24.31 -0.37
C LEU A 146 -24.59 24.69 1.02
N ARG A 147 -24.74 25.99 1.26
CA ARG A 147 -25.36 26.50 2.49
C ARG A 147 -26.85 26.10 2.48
N SER A 148 -27.20 25.09 3.27
CA SER A 148 -28.59 24.90 3.72
C SER A 148 -28.77 25.56 5.08
N GLY A 149 -29.83 26.34 5.24
CA GLY A 149 -30.09 27.20 6.40
C GLY A 149 -30.40 26.49 7.73
N TYR A 150 -30.19 25.18 7.84
CA TYR A 150 -30.43 24.40 9.04
C TYR A 150 -29.27 23.44 9.31
N GLY A 151 -28.30 23.89 10.11
CA GLY A 151 -27.54 23.12 11.12
C GLY A 151 -26.77 21.84 10.77
N VAL A 152 -26.87 21.27 9.57
CA VAL A 152 -26.17 20.03 9.20
C VAL A 152 -25.33 20.27 7.95
N GLN A 153 -24.00 20.20 8.10
CA GLN A 153 -23.06 20.19 6.98
C GLN A 153 -23.13 18.82 6.30
N GLN A 154 -23.96 18.68 5.27
CA GLN A 154 -23.87 17.55 4.36
C GLN A 154 -22.67 17.77 3.42
N VAL A 155 -21.70 16.87 3.51
CA VAL A 155 -20.49 16.86 2.69
C VAL A 155 -20.72 15.87 1.55
N GLU A 156 -20.88 16.36 0.33
CA GLU A 156 -20.94 15.53 -0.89
C GLU A 156 -19.75 15.86 -1.80
N SER A 157 -19.19 14.84 -2.46
CA SER A 157 -18.06 15.01 -3.37
C SER A 157 -18.49 15.74 -4.65
N ALA A 158 -17.59 16.51 -5.27
CA ALA A 158 -17.91 17.36 -6.44
C ALA A 158 -18.39 16.61 -7.71
N CYS A 159 -18.20 15.28 -7.79
CA CYS A 159 -18.61 14.48 -8.95
C CYS A 159 -19.57 13.32 -8.60
N HIS A 160 -19.76 13.00 -7.32
CA HIS A 160 -20.66 11.93 -6.94
C HIS A 160 -22.09 12.34 -7.23
N ILE A 161 -22.71 11.58 -8.11
CA ILE A 161 -24.15 11.60 -8.31
C ILE A 161 -24.64 10.32 -7.63
N PRO A 162 -25.56 10.38 -6.66
CA PRO A 162 -26.12 9.18 -6.04
C PRO A 162 -26.90 8.36 -7.07
N ASP A 163 -27.04 7.07 -6.82
CA ASP A 163 -27.95 6.23 -7.60
C ASP A 163 -29.40 6.70 -7.37
N SER A 164 -30.28 6.44 -8.33
CA SER A 164 -31.70 6.79 -8.21
C SER A 164 -32.39 6.11 -7.02
N ARG A 165 -31.84 4.96 -6.59
CA ARG A 165 -32.33 4.18 -5.45
C ARG A 165 -31.25 4.03 -4.38
N ALA A 166 -31.64 4.27 -3.13
CA ALA A 166 -30.74 4.16 -1.98
C ALA A 166 -30.28 2.72 -1.67
N ASP A 167 -30.94 1.70 -2.23
CA ASP A 167 -30.56 0.29 -2.12
C ASP A 167 -29.57 -0.15 -3.22
N HIS A 168 -29.07 0.81 -4.03
CA HIS A 168 -28.15 0.60 -5.15
C HIS A 168 -28.67 -0.36 -6.23
N ARG A 169 -29.98 -0.62 -6.26
CA ARG A 169 -30.61 -1.44 -7.30
C ARG A 169 -30.91 -0.61 -8.54
N CYS A 170 -30.94 -1.27 -9.69
CA CYS A 170 -31.21 -0.64 -10.98
C CYS A 170 -31.94 -1.60 -11.92
N PHE A 171 -32.72 -1.04 -12.84
CA PHE A 171 -33.22 -1.73 -14.03
C PHE A 171 -32.52 -1.27 -15.31
N SER A 172 -31.82 -0.13 -15.26
CA SER A 172 -31.11 0.48 -16.39
C SER A 172 -29.88 1.28 -15.93
N ASP A 173 -28.97 1.58 -16.85
CA ASP A 173 -27.78 2.42 -16.60
C ASP A 173 -28.11 3.89 -16.29
N GLU A 174 -29.35 4.31 -16.53
CA GLU A 174 -29.83 5.66 -16.20
C GLU A 174 -30.11 5.83 -14.70
N GLU A 175 -30.33 4.73 -14.00
CA GLU A 175 -30.56 4.69 -12.55
C GLU A 175 -29.27 4.72 -11.75
N CYS A 176 -28.12 4.56 -12.41
CA CYS A 176 -26.81 4.49 -11.77
C CYS A 176 -26.08 5.83 -11.80
N GLY A 177 -25.58 6.20 -10.63
CA GLY A 177 -24.89 7.46 -10.39
C GLY A 177 -23.43 7.46 -10.83
N ILE A 178 -22.66 8.40 -10.28
CA ILE A 178 -21.23 8.55 -10.56
C ILE A 178 -20.43 8.17 -9.31
N ASP A 179 -19.40 7.35 -9.47
CA ASP A 179 -18.53 6.92 -8.39
C ASP A 179 -17.72 8.08 -7.78
N SER A 180 -17.66 8.15 -6.45
CA SER A 180 -17.02 9.27 -5.72
C SER A 180 -15.49 9.22 -5.75
N SER A 181 -14.90 8.06 -6.01
CA SER A 181 -13.44 7.85 -5.99
C SER A 181 -12.80 8.02 -7.36
N THR A 182 -13.52 7.64 -8.42
CA THR A 182 -13.04 7.65 -9.81
C THR A 182 -13.74 8.67 -10.69
N CYS A 183 -14.83 9.29 -10.24
CA CYS A 183 -15.71 10.17 -11.03
C CYS A 183 -16.20 9.52 -12.34
N ARG A 184 -16.29 8.19 -12.39
CA ARG A 184 -16.81 7.44 -13.54
C ARG A 184 -18.28 7.12 -13.35
N ARG A 185 -19.04 7.15 -14.44
CA ARG A 185 -20.43 6.72 -14.46
C ARG A 185 -20.51 5.22 -14.17
N ARG A 186 -21.34 4.84 -13.21
CA ARG A 186 -21.63 3.45 -12.87
C ARG A 186 -22.67 2.90 -13.85
N SER A 187 -22.64 1.60 -14.09
CA SER A 187 -23.62 0.90 -14.91
C SER A 187 -24.35 -0.17 -14.11
N CYS A 188 -25.49 -0.60 -14.63
CA CYS A 188 -26.31 -1.63 -14.04
C CYS A 188 -25.77 -3.02 -14.41
N SER A 189 -25.48 -3.84 -13.41
CA SER A 189 -25.12 -5.24 -13.64
C SER A 189 -26.32 -6.05 -14.10
N MET A 190 -26.04 -7.22 -14.67
CA MET A 190 -27.06 -8.25 -14.93
C MET A 190 -27.81 -8.69 -13.66
N ALA A 191 -27.22 -8.51 -12.48
CA ALA A 191 -27.86 -8.79 -11.20
C ALA A 191 -28.73 -7.63 -10.68
N GLY A 192 -28.83 -6.52 -11.42
CA GLY A 192 -29.68 -5.38 -11.07
C GLY A 192 -29.09 -4.46 -10.01
N TYR A 193 -27.76 -4.30 -9.97
CA TYR A 193 -27.07 -3.39 -9.05
C TYR A 193 -26.12 -2.44 -9.78
N CYS A 194 -26.03 -1.21 -9.29
CA CYS A 194 -25.12 -0.19 -9.82
C CYS A 194 -23.68 -0.46 -9.39
N GLY A 195 -22.73 -0.34 -10.31
CA GLY A 195 -21.31 -0.59 -10.03
C GLY A 195 -20.37 -0.18 -11.15
N LEU A 196 -19.06 -0.27 -10.90
CA LEU A 196 -18.02 -0.17 -11.92
C LEU A 196 -17.68 -1.58 -12.37
N TRP A 197 -18.37 -2.04 -13.41
CA TRP A 197 -18.15 -3.37 -13.97
C TRP A 197 -16.98 -3.30 -14.97
N ILE A 198 -16.08 -4.27 -14.89
CA ILE A 198 -14.96 -4.41 -15.81
C ILE A 198 -15.55 -5.00 -17.10
N GLN A 199 -15.37 -4.31 -18.23
CA GLN A 199 -15.63 -4.87 -19.56
C GLN A 199 -14.59 -5.91 -19.92
#